data_AF-F9SYF9-F1
#
_entry.id   AF-F9SYF9-F1
#
_cell.length_a   1.000
_cell.length_b   1.000
_cell.length_c   1.000
_cell.angle_alpha   90.00
_cell.angle_beta   90.00
_cell.angle_gamma   90.00
#
_symmetry.space_group_name_H-M   'P 1'
#
loop_
_entity.id
_entity.type
_entity.pdbx_description
1 polymer ?
#
loop_
_entity_poly.entity_id
_entity_poly.type
_entity_poly.pdbx_seq_one_letter_code
_entity_poly.pdbx_strand_id
1 'polypeptide(L)'
;MEVSRFSNSILKFQDVPTKTSKYLVEVGLPNWCAPHLYFGDFEEEYLPQLKSWCWACDWPEGYDSAVSRYPKARVLGSAMGNEPIILLPNNPKVFIFDNKGSELLFLNSDVQSLSRVIAKFESIIEAAASEDQDAFINKTIPRALINSFIDQIRGVENSSTVWSSWAEACGKNA
;
A
#
# COMPACT_ATOMS: atom_id res chain seq x y z
N MET A 1 2.86 -1.04 -17.39
CA MET A 1 2.42 -1.39 -16.03
C MET A 1 0.94 -1.74 -16.08
N GLU A 2 0.58 -2.85 -15.46
CA GLU A 2 -0.82 -3.24 -15.34
C GLU A 2 -1.47 -2.43 -14.22
N VAL A 3 -2.64 -1.87 -14.50
CA VAL A 3 -3.39 -1.03 -13.57
C VAL A 3 -4.69 -1.75 -13.26
N SER A 4 -4.92 -2.02 -11.97
CA SER A 4 -6.18 -2.55 -11.48
C SER A 4 -7.24 -1.46 -11.50
N ARG A 5 -8.23 -1.63 -12.37
CA ARG A 5 -9.44 -0.79 -12.40
C ARG A 5 -10.60 -1.52 -11.75
N PHE A 6 -11.24 -0.83 -10.81
CA PHE A 6 -12.29 -1.42 -10.00
C PHE A 6 -13.62 -1.33 -10.75
N SER A 7 -14.39 -2.43 -10.81
CA SER A 7 -15.73 -2.38 -11.42
C SER A 7 -16.68 -1.47 -10.63
N ASN A 8 -17.36 -0.57 -11.33
CA ASN A 8 -18.32 0.37 -10.75
C ASN A 8 -19.51 -0.34 -10.06
N SER A 9 -19.81 -1.61 -10.41
CA SER A 9 -20.85 -2.39 -9.73
C SER A 9 -20.44 -2.83 -8.32
N ILE A 10 -19.14 -3.03 -8.06
CA ILE A 10 -18.61 -3.54 -6.80
C ILE A 10 -18.55 -2.43 -5.74
N LEU A 11 -18.24 -1.21 -6.16
CA LEU A 11 -18.01 -0.07 -5.25
C LEU A 11 -19.28 0.68 -4.83
N LYS A 12 -20.41 0.46 -5.52
CA LYS A 12 -21.70 1.13 -5.20
C LYS A 12 -22.28 0.75 -3.82
N PHE A 13 -21.80 -0.32 -3.21
CA PHE A 13 -22.38 -0.92 -1.99
C PHE A 13 -21.39 -1.03 -0.83
N GLN A 14 -20.26 -0.33 -0.90
CA GLN A 14 -19.24 -0.38 0.15
C GLN A 14 -19.21 0.92 0.95
N ASP A 15 -18.83 0.82 2.23
CA ASP A 15 -18.61 1.96 3.13
C ASP A 15 -17.31 2.71 2.75
N VAL A 16 -17.09 3.01 1.47
CA VAL A 16 -15.90 3.67 0.94
C VAL A 16 -16.29 5.09 0.51
N PRO A 17 -15.53 6.13 0.90
CA PRO A 17 -15.85 7.50 0.52
C PRO A 17 -16.01 7.68 -1.00
N THR A 18 -17.00 8.48 -1.42
CA THR A 18 -17.33 8.67 -2.84
C THR A 18 -16.13 9.09 -3.69
N LYS A 19 -15.26 9.98 -3.18
CA LYS A 19 -14.04 10.40 -3.88
C LYS A 19 -13.07 9.24 -4.08
N THR A 20 -12.87 8.41 -3.05
CA THR A 20 -12.04 7.21 -3.09
C THR A 20 -12.58 6.22 -4.11
N SER A 21 -13.87 5.88 -4.03
CA SER A 21 -14.51 4.96 -4.99
C SER A 21 -14.40 5.47 -6.41
N LYS A 22 -14.68 6.76 -6.66
CA LYS A 22 -14.58 7.36 -7.99
C LYS A 22 -13.15 7.24 -8.55
N TYR A 23 -12.14 7.54 -7.74
CA TYR A 23 -10.75 7.44 -8.16
C TYR A 23 -10.35 6.00 -8.50
N LEU A 24 -10.72 5.02 -7.67
CA LEU A 24 -10.43 3.61 -7.91
C LEU A 24 -11.13 3.06 -9.18
N VAL A 25 -12.33 3.54 -9.51
CA VAL A 25 -13.02 3.16 -10.77
C VAL A 25 -12.36 3.80 -11.99
N GLU A 26 -12.13 5.12 -11.94
CA GLU A 26 -11.74 5.89 -13.13
C GLU A 26 -10.25 5.79 -13.43
N VAL A 27 -9.42 5.74 -12.39
CA VAL A 27 -7.96 5.78 -12.48
C VAL A 27 -7.37 4.44 -12.08
N GLY A 28 -7.75 3.93 -10.91
CA GLY A 28 -7.20 2.70 -10.34
C GLY A 28 -5.89 2.93 -9.58
N LEU A 29 -5.22 1.82 -9.24
CA LEU A 29 -3.88 1.79 -8.65
C LEU A 29 -2.99 0.84 -9.46
N PRO A 30 -1.67 1.07 -9.50
CA PRO A 30 -0.73 0.12 -10.09
C PRO A 30 -0.70 -1.20 -9.30
N ASN A 31 -0.57 -2.33 -10.01
CA ASN A 31 -0.65 -3.66 -9.40
C ASN A 31 0.54 -3.95 -8.48
N TRP A 32 1.69 -4.22 -9.09
CA TRP A 32 2.92 -4.54 -8.40
C TRP A 32 3.86 -3.34 -8.48
N CYS A 33 4.13 -2.76 -7.31
CA CYS A 33 4.95 -1.55 -7.20
C CYS A 33 6.39 -1.88 -6.79
N ALA A 34 6.54 -2.96 -6.03
CA ALA A 34 7.80 -3.55 -5.62
C ALA A 34 7.55 -5.02 -5.23
N PRO A 35 8.60 -5.86 -5.06
CA PRO A 35 8.43 -7.18 -4.47
C PRO A 35 7.64 -7.11 -3.16
N HIS A 36 6.61 -7.94 -3.05
CA HIS A 36 5.70 -7.99 -1.91
C HIS A 36 4.87 -6.72 -1.65
N LEU A 37 4.81 -5.76 -2.60
CA LEU A 37 3.93 -4.59 -2.51
C LEU A 37 2.93 -4.59 -3.66
N TYR A 38 1.69 -4.97 -3.33
CA TYR A 38 0.62 -5.22 -4.29
C TYR A 38 -0.64 -4.39 -4.00
N PHE A 39 -1.32 -3.91 -5.05
CA PHE A 39 -2.65 -3.30 -4.98
C PHE A 39 -3.51 -3.87 -6.11
N GLY A 40 -4.74 -4.29 -5.85
CA GLY A 40 -5.57 -4.78 -6.96
C GLY A 40 -6.64 -5.77 -6.55
N ASP A 41 -7.07 -6.58 -7.52
CA ASP A 41 -7.93 -7.72 -7.22
C ASP A 41 -7.16 -8.84 -6.54
N PHE A 42 -7.86 -9.51 -5.67
CA PHE A 42 -7.43 -10.73 -5.02
C PHE A 42 -8.35 -11.83 -5.55
N GLU A 43 -7.90 -12.53 -6.60
CA GLU A 43 -8.69 -13.61 -7.24
C GLU A 43 -10.07 -13.12 -7.71
N GLU A 44 -10.08 -12.06 -8.53
CA GLU A 44 -11.29 -11.40 -9.04
C GLU A 44 -12.13 -10.64 -7.98
N GLU A 45 -11.71 -10.62 -6.70
CA GLU A 45 -12.34 -9.81 -5.66
C GLU A 45 -11.63 -8.46 -5.44
N TYR A 46 -12.36 -7.37 -5.66
CA TYR A 46 -11.89 -6.02 -5.40
C TYR A 46 -12.41 -5.49 -4.07
N LEU A 47 -11.51 -4.96 -3.23
CA LEU A 47 -11.83 -4.49 -1.89
C LEU A 47 -12.57 -5.55 -1.03
N PRO A 48 -12.00 -6.77 -0.88
CA PRO A 48 -12.56 -7.74 0.04
C PRO A 48 -12.64 -7.17 1.45
N GLN A 49 -13.59 -7.67 2.23
CA GLN A 49 -13.59 -7.43 3.67
C GLN A 49 -12.37 -8.13 4.27
N LEU A 50 -11.73 -7.54 5.29
CA LEU A 50 -10.53 -8.10 5.92
C LEU A 50 -10.71 -9.57 6.33
N LYS A 51 -11.87 -9.90 6.92
CA LYS A 51 -12.23 -11.28 7.34
C LYS A 51 -12.37 -12.30 6.20
N SER A 52 -12.42 -11.83 4.96
CA SER A 52 -12.67 -12.61 3.74
C SER A 52 -11.51 -12.51 2.76
N TRP A 53 -10.43 -11.82 3.14
CA TRP A 53 -9.27 -11.62 2.29
C TRP A 53 -8.49 -12.92 2.12
N CYS A 54 -8.33 -13.40 0.88
CA CYS A 54 -7.77 -14.73 0.59
C CYS A 54 -6.28 -14.86 0.97
N TRP A 55 -5.52 -13.78 0.99
CA TRP A 55 -4.09 -13.80 1.38
C TRP A 55 -3.85 -13.61 2.89
N ALA A 56 -4.91 -13.67 3.71
CA ALA A 56 -4.79 -13.58 5.16
C ALA A 56 -3.84 -14.64 5.76
N CYS A 57 -3.66 -15.78 5.09
CA CYS A 57 -2.73 -16.83 5.52
C CYS A 57 -1.25 -16.40 5.52
N ASP A 58 -0.89 -15.40 4.71
CA ASP A 58 0.49 -14.92 4.58
C ASP A 58 0.85 -13.88 5.67
N TRP A 59 -0.13 -13.50 6.51
CA TRP A 59 0.04 -12.61 7.66
C TRP A 59 -0.64 -13.17 8.94
N PRO A 60 -0.19 -14.31 9.47
CA PRO A 60 -0.90 -15.03 10.53
C PRO A 60 -0.80 -14.35 11.90
N GLU A 61 0.29 -13.65 12.21
CA GLU A 61 0.56 -13.14 13.57
C GLU A 61 -0.38 -12.01 14.01
N GLY A 62 -0.87 -11.21 13.06
CA GLY A 62 -1.75 -10.07 13.35
C GLY A 62 -3.22 -10.24 12.95
N TYR A 63 -3.54 -11.29 12.18
CA TYR A 63 -4.84 -11.42 11.53
C TYR A 63 -6.02 -11.44 12.51
N ASP A 64 -6.00 -12.31 13.52
CA ASP A 64 -7.12 -12.47 14.46
C ASP A 64 -7.39 -11.18 15.25
N SER A 65 -6.33 -10.49 15.68
CA SER A 65 -6.42 -9.20 16.37
C SER A 65 -7.05 -8.13 15.47
N ALA A 66 -6.58 -8.04 14.22
CA ALA A 66 -7.04 -7.04 13.27
C ALA A 66 -8.50 -7.27 12.86
N VAL A 67 -8.89 -8.52 12.55
CA VAL A 67 -10.29 -8.86 12.21
C VAL A 67 -11.23 -8.59 13.36
N SER A 68 -10.83 -8.92 14.60
CA SER A 68 -11.65 -8.68 15.80
C SER A 68 -11.90 -7.18 16.01
N ARG A 69 -10.87 -6.34 15.84
CA ARG A 69 -10.95 -4.89 16.09
C ARG A 69 -11.54 -4.10 14.92
N TYR A 70 -11.31 -4.56 13.70
CA TYR A 70 -11.68 -3.85 12.46
C TYR A 70 -12.42 -4.76 11.48
N PRO A 71 -13.56 -5.38 11.89
CA PRO A 71 -14.26 -6.39 11.08
C PRO A 71 -14.86 -5.85 9.77
N LYS A 72 -14.95 -4.52 9.64
CA LYS A 72 -15.46 -3.83 8.46
C LYS A 72 -14.37 -3.19 7.59
N ALA A 73 -13.10 -3.37 7.95
CA ALA A 73 -11.99 -2.89 7.11
C ALA A 73 -12.05 -3.59 5.73
N ARG A 74 -11.69 -2.82 4.70
CA ARG A 74 -11.62 -3.28 3.30
C ARG A 74 -10.16 -3.31 2.87
N VAL A 75 -9.73 -4.37 2.21
CA VAL A 75 -8.33 -4.54 1.80
C VAL A 75 -8.12 -3.97 0.41
N LEU A 76 -7.22 -3.00 0.30
CA LEU A 76 -6.81 -2.33 -0.93
C LEU A 76 -5.58 -2.99 -1.58
N GLY A 77 -4.75 -3.64 -0.76
CA GLY A 77 -3.44 -4.14 -1.16
C GLY A 77 -2.78 -5.01 -0.10
N SER A 78 -1.59 -5.52 -0.42
CA SER A 78 -0.69 -6.20 0.50
C SER A 78 0.62 -5.40 0.58
N ALA A 79 1.06 -5.12 1.81
CA ALA A 79 2.30 -4.42 2.10
C ALA A 79 3.51 -5.36 2.10
N MET A 80 4.71 -4.78 2.17
CA MET A 80 5.99 -5.52 2.05
C MET A 80 6.17 -6.67 3.07
N GLY A 81 5.55 -6.60 4.24
CA GLY A 81 5.55 -7.67 5.25
C GLY A 81 4.31 -8.56 5.17
N ASN A 82 3.61 -8.54 4.04
CA ASN A 82 2.31 -9.15 3.77
C ASN A 82 1.14 -8.59 4.59
N GLU A 83 1.33 -7.51 5.36
CA GLU A 83 0.24 -6.88 6.10
C GLU A 83 -0.80 -6.31 5.13
N PRO A 84 -2.11 -6.37 5.45
CA PRO A 84 -3.11 -5.81 4.57
C PRO A 84 -3.04 -4.28 4.59
N ILE A 85 -3.03 -3.68 3.40
CA ILE A 85 -3.26 -2.25 3.21
C ILE A 85 -4.76 -2.05 3.18
N ILE A 86 -5.30 -1.21 4.06
CA ILE A 86 -6.73 -1.14 4.30
C ILE A 86 -7.34 0.27 4.19
N LEU A 87 -8.63 0.26 3.93
CA LEU A 87 -9.55 1.38 4.10
C LEU A 87 -10.51 1.08 5.26
N LEU A 88 -10.70 2.06 6.14
CA LEU A 88 -11.74 2.02 7.16
C LEU A 88 -13.07 2.57 6.61
N PRO A 89 -14.22 2.12 7.15
CA PRO A 89 -15.53 2.62 6.74
C PRO A 89 -15.63 4.15 6.78
N ASN A 90 -16.03 4.74 5.65
CA ASN A 90 -16.20 6.18 5.44
C ASN A 90 -14.96 7.04 5.77
N ASN A 91 -13.77 6.45 5.76
CA ASN A 91 -12.51 7.14 6.01
C ASN A 91 -11.70 7.18 4.71
N PRO A 92 -11.27 8.37 4.22
CA PRO A 92 -10.48 8.44 3.01
C PRO A 92 -9.04 7.93 3.21
N LYS A 93 -8.54 7.95 4.45
CA LYS A 93 -7.15 7.60 4.76
C LYS A 93 -6.89 6.11 4.55
N VAL A 94 -5.66 5.83 4.13
CA VAL A 94 -5.14 4.48 3.91
C VAL A 94 -4.20 4.13 5.05
N PHE A 95 -4.34 2.91 5.56
CA PHE A 95 -3.56 2.41 6.69
C PHE A 95 -2.97 1.04 6.37
N ILE A 96 -1.96 0.66 7.13
CA ILE A 96 -1.56 -0.74 7.33
C ILE A 96 -1.70 -1.07 8.81
N PHE A 97 -1.64 -2.36 9.15
CA PHE A 97 -1.45 -2.77 10.53
C PHE A 97 0.04 -2.85 10.88
N ASP A 98 0.37 -2.71 12.16
CA ASP A 98 1.61 -3.26 12.69
C ASP A 98 1.60 -4.79 12.60
N ASN A 99 2.75 -5.45 12.76
CA ASN A 99 2.87 -6.91 12.57
C ASN A 99 1.95 -7.72 13.51
N LYS A 100 1.50 -7.13 14.63
CA LYS A 100 0.60 -7.76 15.61
C LYS A 100 -0.88 -7.49 15.34
N GLY A 101 -1.24 -6.75 14.30
CA GLY A 101 -2.63 -6.39 14.02
C GLY A 101 -3.29 -5.56 15.13
N SER A 102 -2.48 -4.83 15.90
CA SER A 102 -2.86 -4.12 17.11
C SER A 102 -2.92 -2.61 16.91
N GLU A 103 -2.15 -2.06 15.98
CA GLU A 103 -2.10 -0.63 15.72
C GLU A 103 -2.30 -0.35 14.23
N LEU A 104 -2.95 0.79 13.96
CA LEU A 104 -3.06 1.32 12.60
C LEU A 104 -1.90 2.27 12.35
N LEU A 105 -1.08 1.94 11.36
CA LEU A 105 -0.01 2.79 10.89
C LEU A 105 -0.49 3.55 9.66
N PHE A 106 -0.27 4.86 9.65
CA PHE A 106 -0.70 5.73 8.57
C PHE A 106 0.15 5.52 7.32
N LEU A 107 -0.52 5.23 6.19
CA LEU A 107 0.13 5.11 4.88
C LEU A 107 -0.05 6.39 4.06
N ASN A 108 -1.30 6.80 3.81
CA ASN A 108 -1.62 7.98 2.99
C ASN A 108 -2.95 8.64 3.38
N SER A 109 -3.09 9.92 3.05
CA SER A 109 -4.29 10.72 3.34
C SER A 109 -5.49 10.29 2.51
N ASP A 110 -5.25 9.81 1.29
CA ASP A 110 -6.24 9.23 0.38
C ASP A 110 -5.58 8.38 -0.72
N VAL A 111 -6.40 7.66 -1.50
CA VAL A 111 -5.94 6.80 -2.60
C VAL A 111 -5.28 7.57 -3.74
N GLN A 112 -5.61 8.85 -3.93
CA GLN A 112 -4.98 9.69 -4.95
C GLN A 112 -3.55 10.07 -4.54
N SER A 113 -3.36 10.41 -3.28
CA SER A 113 -2.06 10.71 -2.69
C SER A 113 -1.20 9.45 -2.62
N LEU A 114 -1.81 8.30 -2.27
CA LEU A 114 -1.19 6.98 -2.37
C LEU A 114 -0.64 6.70 -3.77
N SER A 115 -1.46 6.84 -4.82
CA SER A 115 -1.01 6.63 -6.21
C SER A 115 0.21 7.49 -6.58
N ARG A 116 0.24 8.75 -6.13
CA ARG A 116 1.39 9.64 -6.35
C ARG A 116 2.64 9.21 -5.60
N VAL A 117 2.50 8.71 -4.37
CA VAL A 117 3.64 8.21 -3.60
C VAL A 117 4.16 6.90 -4.20
N ILE A 118 3.27 6.00 -4.61
CA ILE A 118 3.63 4.76 -5.28
C ILE A 118 4.47 5.05 -6.53
N ALA A 119 4.02 5.95 -7.41
CA ALA A 119 4.77 6.28 -8.64
C ALA A 119 6.18 6.81 -8.34
N LYS A 120 6.35 7.55 -7.24
CA LYS A 120 7.66 8.03 -6.78
C LYS A 120 8.51 6.90 -6.21
N PHE A 121 7.89 5.95 -5.51
CA PHE A 121 8.57 4.77 -4.98
C PHE A 121 9.05 3.87 -6.12
N GLU A 122 8.19 3.57 -7.09
CA GLU A 122 8.56 2.79 -8.29
C GLU A 122 9.74 3.44 -9.03
N SER A 123 9.75 4.77 -9.18
CA SER A 123 10.86 5.47 -9.82
C SER A 123 12.21 5.25 -9.11
N ILE A 124 12.24 5.14 -7.77
CA ILE A 124 13.49 4.80 -7.08
C ILE A 124 13.87 3.34 -7.22
N ILE A 125 12.89 2.43 -7.32
CA ILE A 125 13.14 1.01 -7.55
C ILE A 125 13.73 0.82 -8.95
N GLU A 126 13.14 1.44 -9.97
CA GLU A 126 13.64 1.41 -11.35
C GLU A 126 15.03 2.02 -11.47
N ALA A 127 15.28 3.17 -10.82
CA ALA A 127 16.60 3.80 -10.80
C ALA A 127 17.65 2.88 -10.16
N ALA A 128 17.34 2.26 -9.02
CA ALA A 128 18.24 1.32 -8.37
C ALA A 128 18.48 0.06 -9.23
N ALA A 129 17.43 -0.50 -9.82
CA ALA A 129 17.49 -1.68 -10.69
C ALA A 129 18.32 -1.45 -11.97
N SER A 130 18.41 -0.21 -12.43
CA SER A 130 19.25 0.16 -13.58
C SER A 130 20.75 0.10 -13.29
N GLU A 131 21.14 0.20 -12.02
CA GLU A 131 22.53 0.10 -11.55
C GLU A 131 22.86 -1.32 -11.05
N ASP A 132 21.92 -1.95 -10.35
CA ASP A 132 22.00 -3.32 -9.81
C ASP A 132 20.60 -3.92 -9.82
N GLN A 133 20.36 -4.92 -10.68
CA GLN A 133 19.03 -5.52 -10.87
C GLN A 133 18.44 -6.10 -9.58
N ASP A 134 19.28 -6.52 -8.65
CA ASP A 134 18.86 -7.10 -7.38
C ASP A 134 18.85 -6.07 -6.24
N ALA A 135 19.01 -4.77 -6.53
CA ALA A 135 19.24 -3.74 -5.52
C ALA A 135 18.16 -3.67 -4.45
N PHE A 136 16.90 -3.90 -4.83
CA PHE A 136 15.79 -3.92 -3.88
C PHE A 136 15.83 -5.18 -2.99
N ILE A 137 16.06 -6.35 -3.59
CA ILE A 137 16.10 -7.64 -2.89
C ILE A 137 17.28 -7.67 -1.92
N ASN A 138 18.44 -7.18 -2.37
CA ASN A 138 19.67 -7.12 -1.61
C ASN A 138 19.73 -5.92 -0.64
N LYS A 139 18.70 -5.05 -0.64
CA LYS A 139 18.63 -3.84 0.20
C LYS A 139 19.86 -2.94 0.03
N THR A 140 20.27 -2.74 -1.22
CA THR A 140 21.46 -1.97 -1.59
C THR A 140 21.13 -0.64 -2.26
N ILE A 141 19.88 -0.15 -2.14
CA ILE A 141 19.46 1.11 -2.76
C ILE A 141 20.34 2.27 -2.25
N PRO A 142 20.95 3.07 -3.15
CA PRO A 142 21.76 4.22 -2.77
C PRO A 142 21.02 5.22 -1.87
N ARG A 143 21.69 5.67 -0.81
CA ARG A 143 21.11 6.61 0.17
C ARG A 143 20.60 7.91 -0.45
N ALA A 144 21.24 8.38 -1.52
CA ALA A 144 20.81 9.56 -2.25
C ALA A 144 19.40 9.41 -2.86
N LEU A 145 19.06 8.23 -3.39
CA LEU A 145 17.73 7.93 -3.93
C LEU A 145 16.68 7.89 -2.81
N ILE A 146 17.01 7.28 -1.68
CA ILE A 146 16.13 7.23 -0.49
C ILE A 146 15.82 8.62 0.03
N ASN A 147 16.86 9.45 0.21
CA ASN A 147 16.68 10.83 0.68
C ASN A 147 15.82 11.63 -0.32
N SER A 148 16.06 11.48 -1.62
CA SER A 148 15.23 12.12 -2.66
C SER A 148 13.77 11.68 -2.56
N PHE A 149 13.50 10.38 -2.38
CA PHE A 149 12.15 9.87 -2.20
C PHE A 149 11.46 10.44 -0.96
N ILE A 150 12.14 10.46 0.19
CA ILE A 150 11.60 11.00 1.44
C ILE A 150 11.22 12.48 1.27
N ASP A 151 12.07 13.29 0.63
CA ASP A 151 11.76 14.69 0.34
C ASP A 151 10.58 14.84 -0.63
N GLN A 152 10.50 13.96 -1.62
CA GLN A 152 9.37 13.93 -2.55
C GLN A 152 8.05 13.52 -1.87
N ILE A 153 8.06 12.62 -0.88
CA ILE A 153 6.86 12.25 -0.11
C ILE A 153 6.34 13.44 0.68
N ARG A 154 7.23 14.25 1.29
CA ARG A 154 6.82 15.45 2.05
C ARG A 154 6.04 16.45 1.20
N GLY A 155 6.25 16.47 -0.11
CA GLY A 155 5.46 17.27 -1.06
C GLY A 155 4.06 16.70 -1.37
N VAL A 156 3.75 15.48 -0.93
CA VAL A 156 2.46 14.79 -1.14
C VAL A 156 1.73 14.59 0.20
N GLU A 157 2.46 14.18 1.24
CA GLU A 157 1.96 13.88 2.57
C GLU A 157 2.69 14.72 3.62
N ASN A 158 1.93 15.47 4.41
CA ASN A 158 2.47 16.29 5.51
C ASN A 158 2.61 15.52 6.83
N SER A 159 2.07 14.31 6.91
CA SER A 159 2.10 13.47 8.10
C SER A 159 3.23 12.44 8.02
N SER A 160 3.67 11.92 9.17
CA SER A 160 4.61 10.80 9.20
C SER A 160 3.95 9.56 8.59
N THR A 161 4.53 8.99 7.54
CA THR A 161 4.04 7.81 6.83
C THR A 161 5.01 6.63 6.98
N VAL A 162 4.49 5.41 6.85
CA VAL A 162 5.32 4.19 6.84
C VAL A 162 6.26 4.10 5.63
N TRP A 163 5.98 4.84 4.55
CA TRP A 163 6.81 4.87 3.35
C TRP A 163 8.27 5.24 3.64
N SER A 164 8.50 6.19 4.54
CA SER A 164 9.86 6.57 4.96
C SER A 164 10.57 5.37 5.58
N SER A 165 9.93 4.65 6.49
CA SER A 165 10.49 3.46 7.13
C SER A 165 10.77 2.34 6.13
N TRP A 166 9.90 2.13 5.14
CA TRP A 166 10.10 1.14 4.09
C TRP A 166 11.29 1.49 3.18
N ALA A 167 11.38 2.74 2.74
CA ALA A 167 12.51 3.18 1.92
C ALA A 167 13.84 3.06 2.67
N GLU A 168 13.86 3.44 3.94
CA GLU A 168 15.02 3.29 4.83
C GLU A 168 15.46 1.82 4.97
N ALA A 169 14.51 0.89 5.11
CA ALA A 169 14.79 -0.53 5.24
C ALA A 169 15.39 -1.17 3.97
N CYS A 170 15.23 -0.52 2.81
CA CYS A 170 15.79 -0.96 1.53
C CYS A 170 17.18 -0.33 1.23
N GLY A 171 17.65 0.57 2.09
CA GLY A 171 18.88 1.31 1.88
C GLY A 171 20.15 0.56 2.27
N LYS A 172 21.20 0.77 1.48
CA LYS A 172 22.55 0.37 1.86
C LYS A 172 23.03 1.23 3.03
N ASN A 173 23.47 0.62 4.12
CA ASN A 173 24.30 1.33 5.09
C ASN A 173 25.62 1.68 4.39
N ALA A 174 25.95 2.98 4.38
CA ALA A 174 27.23 3.48 3.88
C ALA A 174 28.39 2.91 4.70
#